data_AF-A0A1J5CRJ3-F1
#
_entry.id   AF-A0A1J5CRJ3-F1
#
_cell.length_a   1.000
_cell.length_b   1.000
_cell.length_c   1.000
_cell.angle_alpha   90.00
_cell.angle_beta   90.00
_cell.angle_gamma   90.00
#
_symmetry.space_group_name_H-M   'P 1'
#
loop_
_entity.id
_entity.type
_entity.pdbx_description
1 polymer ?
#
loop_
_entity_poly.entity_id
_entity_poly.type
_entity_poly.pdbx_seq_one_letter_code
_entity_poly.pdbx_strand_id
1 'polypeptide(L)'
;MMEFRKTLTQNEIEKGILRWEDAEDCLLRRIIPQTLVFDLVFEGQRLDHLTVEWEKRELYIGEPLMKAIAGSEVALSIAPEKGSDVLARLVDPSEKIMIRKRLSSNEHKHRFLKWYVREDDLYRRMFPDSEPFTIDLGGRQIQGQAPNFEKRNLIIGEAIRFFNPGDNLLLRWSPEAETPTLLISREEIQSSFANDAMTVLRGLVTRLISRPLKEFNEGEVKGLIVLLDENKNLWERLSRVNDENEKLKERISTLENVFEQFSRNSFFGCKHDFEEWVASHVNMLEKGIRLLNREYSITLPGDHDFRIDLLCQDRRGTLLAAEILFNPNAEDLLEALKVLEWAKHNLDSVAADISQGKLKANAIRGMIIANKERPELVEQCLQNSVKLCVVNSGCVIDVLE
;
A
#
# COMPACT_ATOMS: atom_id res chain seq x y z
N MET A 1 6.14 -14.30 -14.60
CA MET A 1 5.51 -15.54 -15.07
C MET A 1 4.09 -15.16 -15.48
N MET A 2 3.64 -15.51 -16.69
CA MET A 2 2.30 -15.18 -17.13
C MET A 2 1.31 -16.17 -16.49
N GLU A 3 0.31 -15.64 -15.78
CA GLU A 3 -0.60 -16.43 -14.96
C GLU A 3 -2.03 -15.94 -15.17
N PHE A 4 -2.96 -16.88 -15.34
CA PHE A 4 -4.40 -16.65 -15.36
C PHE A 4 -4.98 -17.10 -14.02
N ARG A 5 -5.87 -16.31 -13.43
CA ARG A 5 -6.47 -16.54 -12.12
C ARG A 5 -7.96 -16.32 -12.20
N LYS A 6 -8.74 -17.27 -11.67
CA LYS A 6 -10.19 -17.14 -11.65
C LYS A 6 -10.80 -17.86 -10.46
N THR A 7 -11.74 -17.21 -9.78
CA THR A 7 -12.57 -17.84 -8.75
C THR A 7 -13.55 -18.80 -9.40
N LEU A 8 -13.60 -20.04 -8.89
CA LEU A 8 -14.46 -21.09 -9.39
C LEU A 8 -15.88 -20.92 -8.85
N THR A 9 -16.85 -21.02 -9.75
CA THR A 9 -18.27 -21.08 -9.39
C THR A 9 -18.66 -22.50 -9.00
N GLN A 10 -19.72 -22.64 -8.18
CA GLN A 10 -20.25 -23.95 -7.76
C GLN A 10 -20.54 -24.89 -8.94
N ASN A 11 -21.13 -24.36 -10.02
CA ASN A 11 -21.47 -25.13 -11.22
C ASN A 11 -20.23 -25.58 -12.02
N GLU A 12 -19.12 -24.84 -11.96
CA GLU A 12 -17.85 -25.23 -12.58
C GLU A 12 -17.17 -26.36 -11.81
N ILE A 13 -17.21 -26.29 -10.48
CA ILE A 13 -16.73 -27.34 -9.58
C ILE A 13 -17.53 -28.62 -9.81
N GLU A 14 -18.87 -28.55 -9.75
CA GLU A 14 -19.73 -29.73 -9.92
C GLU A 14 -19.57 -30.44 -11.27
N LYS A 15 -19.23 -29.70 -12.33
CA LYS A 15 -19.05 -30.25 -13.67
C LYS A 15 -17.60 -30.61 -14.00
N GLY A 16 -16.65 -30.19 -13.17
CA GLY A 16 -15.22 -30.30 -13.47
C GLY A 16 -14.80 -29.50 -14.71
N ILE A 17 -15.48 -28.39 -15.00
CA ILE A 17 -15.23 -27.54 -16.17
C ILE A 17 -14.79 -26.16 -15.71
N LEU A 18 -13.65 -25.68 -16.20
CA LEU A 18 -13.23 -24.29 -16.07
C LEU A 18 -13.80 -23.48 -17.24
N ARG A 19 -14.56 -22.43 -16.94
CA ARG A 19 -15.05 -21.46 -17.94
C ARG A 19 -14.43 -20.09 -17.74
N TRP A 20 -14.36 -19.30 -18.80
CA TRP A 20 -13.82 -17.93 -18.79
C TRP A 20 -14.60 -17.02 -19.74
N GLU A 21 -14.38 -15.71 -19.60
CA GLU A 21 -15.04 -14.67 -20.40
C GLU A 21 -14.22 -14.26 -21.63
N ASP A 22 -14.87 -13.64 -22.62
CA ASP A 22 -14.28 -13.17 -23.88
C ASP A 22 -13.04 -12.27 -23.66
N ALA A 23 -13.04 -11.45 -22.62
CA ALA A 23 -11.93 -10.57 -22.28
C ALA A 23 -10.65 -11.33 -21.91
N GLU A 24 -10.78 -12.58 -21.46
CA GLU A 24 -9.71 -13.42 -20.93
C GLU A 24 -9.04 -14.28 -22.02
N ASP A 25 -9.65 -14.35 -23.22
CA ASP A 25 -9.17 -15.17 -24.35
C ASP A 25 -7.72 -14.85 -24.74
N CYS A 26 -7.35 -13.56 -24.76
CA CYS A 26 -6.00 -13.13 -25.13
C CYS A 26 -4.92 -13.64 -24.15
N LEU A 27 -5.26 -13.74 -22.86
CA LEU A 27 -4.37 -14.23 -21.81
C LEU A 27 -4.25 -15.76 -21.86
N LEU A 28 -5.39 -16.45 -21.96
CA LEU A 28 -5.43 -17.91 -21.99
C LEU A 28 -4.79 -18.48 -23.26
N ARG A 29 -4.95 -17.86 -24.43
CA ARG A 29 -4.27 -18.29 -25.67
C ARG A 29 -2.75 -18.18 -25.63
N ARG A 30 -2.20 -17.43 -24.67
CA ARG A 30 -0.75 -17.35 -24.44
C ARG A 30 -0.27 -18.39 -23.43
N ILE A 31 -1.15 -18.88 -22.55
CA ILE A 31 -0.85 -19.87 -21.51
C ILE A 31 -1.08 -21.29 -22.02
N ILE A 32 -2.21 -21.52 -22.68
CA ILE A 32 -2.60 -22.81 -23.25
C ILE A 32 -1.96 -22.93 -24.64
N PRO A 33 -1.24 -24.03 -24.93
CA PRO A 33 -0.67 -24.28 -26.25
C PRO A 33 -1.72 -24.21 -27.36
N GLN A 34 -1.33 -23.75 -28.55
CA GLN A 34 -2.20 -23.73 -29.73
C GLN A 34 -2.47 -25.12 -30.33
N THR A 35 -1.93 -26.18 -29.72
CA THR A 35 -2.14 -27.55 -30.15
C THR A 35 -3.56 -28.00 -29.83
N LEU A 36 -4.11 -28.91 -30.65
CA LEU A 36 -5.44 -29.50 -30.44
C LEU A 36 -5.57 -30.20 -29.08
N VAL A 37 -4.44 -30.70 -28.57
CA VAL A 37 -4.33 -31.48 -27.35
C VAL A 37 -3.08 -31.02 -26.59
N PHE A 38 -3.15 -30.94 -25.27
CA PHE A 38 -2.01 -30.60 -24.40
C PHE A 38 -2.11 -31.33 -23.05
N ASP A 39 -1.02 -31.32 -22.29
CA ASP A 39 -0.97 -31.94 -20.97
C ASP A 39 -1.00 -30.85 -19.88
N LEU A 40 -1.74 -31.12 -18.80
CA LEU A 40 -1.88 -30.23 -17.64
C LEU A 40 -1.32 -30.91 -16.40
N VAL A 41 -0.46 -30.22 -15.67
CA VAL A 41 -0.04 -30.66 -14.33
C VAL A 41 -0.89 -29.92 -13.32
N PHE A 42 -1.91 -30.60 -12.79
CA PHE A 42 -2.86 -30.07 -11.81
C PHE A 42 -2.47 -30.54 -10.40
N GLU A 43 -2.08 -29.63 -9.51
CA GLU A 43 -1.62 -29.96 -8.14
C GLU A 43 -0.53 -31.06 -8.11
N GLY A 44 0.38 -31.01 -9.09
CA GLY A 44 1.46 -32.01 -9.23
C GLY A 44 1.05 -33.33 -9.88
N GLN A 45 -0.25 -33.54 -10.16
CA GLN A 45 -0.73 -34.67 -10.94
C GLN A 45 -0.80 -34.31 -12.43
N ARG A 46 -0.16 -35.12 -13.29
CA ARG A 46 -0.23 -34.95 -14.75
C ARG A 46 -1.56 -35.50 -15.27
N LEU A 47 -2.26 -34.69 -16.05
CA LEU A 47 -3.45 -35.00 -16.82
C LEU A 47 -3.08 -34.91 -18.29
N ASP A 48 -3.05 -36.06 -18.95
CA ASP A 48 -2.63 -36.14 -20.35
C ASP A 48 -3.82 -35.92 -21.28
N HIS A 49 -3.52 -35.34 -22.44
CA HIS A 49 -4.44 -35.24 -23.58
C HIS A 49 -5.72 -34.41 -23.38
N LEU A 50 -5.61 -33.27 -22.71
CA LEU A 50 -6.71 -32.33 -22.54
C LEU A 50 -6.98 -31.53 -23.81
N THR A 51 -8.26 -31.19 -24.00
CA THR A 51 -8.74 -30.37 -25.12
C THR A 51 -9.47 -29.15 -24.60
N VAL A 52 -9.40 -28.05 -25.36
CA VAL A 52 -10.08 -26.80 -25.03
C VAL A 52 -11.11 -26.48 -26.09
N GLU A 53 -12.35 -26.28 -25.65
CA GLU A 53 -13.43 -25.81 -26.50
C GLU A 53 -13.43 -24.28 -26.54
N TRP A 54 -12.52 -23.69 -27.33
CA TRP A 54 -12.35 -22.24 -27.43
C TRP A 54 -13.63 -21.49 -27.82
N GLU A 55 -14.50 -22.09 -28.63
CA GLU A 55 -15.78 -21.48 -29.04
C GLU A 55 -16.79 -21.38 -27.90
N LYS A 56 -16.71 -22.29 -26.92
CA LYS A 56 -17.55 -22.27 -25.72
C LYS A 56 -16.84 -21.68 -24.50
N ARG A 57 -15.53 -21.44 -24.60
CA ARG A 57 -14.65 -20.98 -23.52
C ARG A 57 -14.65 -21.92 -22.34
N GLU A 58 -14.50 -23.21 -22.64
CA GLU A 58 -14.51 -24.29 -21.66
C GLU A 58 -13.25 -25.15 -21.75
N LEU A 59 -12.72 -25.50 -20.58
CA LEU A 59 -11.68 -26.51 -20.40
C LEU A 59 -12.21 -27.56 -19.42
N TYR A 60 -12.36 -28.79 -19.88
CA TYR A 60 -12.74 -29.91 -19.02
C TYR A 60 -11.50 -30.44 -18.27
N ILE A 61 -11.45 -30.26 -16.96
CA ILE A 61 -10.37 -30.76 -16.09
C ILE A 61 -10.81 -32.07 -15.40
N GLY A 62 -12.11 -32.23 -15.16
CA GLY A 62 -12.71 -33.44 -14.60
C GLY A 62 -12.58 -33.53 -13.07
N GLU A 63 -12.43 -34.76 -12.57
CA GLU A 63 -12.43 -35.08 -11.13
C GLU A 63 -11.47 -34.23 -10.26
N PRO A 64 -10.26 -33.84 -10.71
CA PRO A 64 -9.39 -32.98 -9.92
C PRO A 64 -10.02 -31.62 -9.58
N LEU A 65 -10.77 -31.03 -10.51
CA LEU A 65 -11.47 -29.76 -10.29
C LEU A 65 -12.74 -29.96 -9.45
N MET A 66 -13.40 -31.11 -9.58
CA MET A 66 -14.60 -31.45 -8.79
C MET A 66 -14.32 -31.62 -7.29
N LYS A 67 -13.05 -31.83 -6.92
CA LYS A 67 -12.61 -31.90 -5.52
C LYS A 67 -12.35 -30.52 -4.89
N ALA A 68 -12.45 -29.44 -5.67
CA ALA A 68 -12.25 -28.08 -5.17
C ALA A 68 -13.37 -27.65 -4.22
N ILE A 69 -13.05 -26.75 -3.29
CA ILE A 69 -14.01 -26.17 -2.35
C ILE A 69 -14.71 -24.97 -3.03
N ALA A 70 -15.96 -24.71 -2.66
CA ALA A 70 -16.68 -23.53 -3.15
C ALA A 70 -15.90 -22.24 -2.84
N GLY A 71 -15.61 -21.44 -3.86
CA GLY A 71 -14.80 -20.22 -3.73
C GLY A 71 -13.29 -20.41 -3.90
N SER A 72 -12.80 -21.61 -4.23
CA SER A 72 -11.40 -21.82 -4.64
C SER A 72 -11.07 -21.04 -5.91
N GLU A 73 -9.86 -20.51 -5.99
CA GLU A 73 -9.32 -19.83 -7.17
C GLU A 73 -8.43 -20.81 -7.93
N VAL A 74 -8.65 -20.95 -9.24
CA VAL A 74 -7.73 -21.72 -10.10
C VAL A 74 -6.69 -20.78 -10.69
N ALA A 75 -5.43 -21.18 -10.61
CA ALA A 75 -4.32 -20.48 -11.24
C ALA A 75 -3.71 -21.36 -12.35
N LEU A 76 -3.64 -20.82 -13.58
CA LEU A 76 -3.01 -21.46 -14.74
C LEU A 76 -1.75 -20.70 -15.15
N SER A 77 -0.65 -21.42 -15.38
CA SER A 77 0.61 -20.83 -15.85
C SER A 77 1.38 -21.79 -16.75
N ILE A 78 2.38 -21.28 -17.48
CA ILE A 78 3.25 -22.10 -18.35
C ILE A 78 4.41 -22.65 -17.51
N ALA A 79 4.70 -23.96 -17.63
CA ALA A 79 5.86 -24.55 -16.96
C ALA A 79 7.19 -23.90 -17.40
N PRO A 80 8.11 -23.58 -16.46
CA PRO A 80 9.37 -22.91 -16.78
C PRO A 80 10.38 -23.80 -17.50
N GLU A 81 10.26 -25.12 -17.38
CA GLU A 81 11.15 -26.09 -18.02
C GLU A 81 10.38 -26.86 -19.11
N LYS A 82 10.84 -26.73 -20.37
CA LYS A 82 10.25 -27.32 -21.58
C LYS A 82 8.78 -26.91 -21.81
N GLY A 83 8.60 -25.83 -22.59
CA GLY A 83 7.34 -25.15 -22.88
C GLY A 83 6.21 -25.93 -23.59
N SER A 84 5.78 -27.07 -23.06
CA SER A 84 4.57 -27.80 -23.49
C SER A 84 3.54 -27.97 -22.38
N ASP A 85 3.96 -28.03 -21.12
CA ASP A 85 3.06 -28.43 -20.03
C ASP A 85 2.46 -27.18 -19.36
N VAL A 86 1.14 -27.16 -19.24
CA VAL A 86 0.42 -26.12 -18.49
C VAL A 86 0.40 -26.55 -17.02
N LEU A 87 0.68 -25.63 -16.11
CA LEU A 87 0.56 -25.85 -14.67
C LEU A 87 -0.78 -25.30 -14.20
N ALA A 88 -1.57 -26.13 -13.52
CA ALA A 88 -2.77 -25.71 -12.79
C ALA A 88 -2.57 -25.91 -11.29
N ARG A 89 -3.00 -24.93 -10.51
CA ARG A 89 -3.07 -25.02 -9.05
C ARG A 89 -4.42 -24.52 -8.56
N LEU A 90 -4.93 -25.18 -7.52
CA LEU A 90 -6.07 -24.71 -6.74
C LEU A 90 -5.54 -23.94 -5.55
N VAL A 91 -5.99 -22.70 -5.44
CA VAL A 91 -5.83 -21.89 -4.24
C VAL A 91 -7.15 -22.00 -3.50
N ASP A 92 -7.19 -22.87 -2.50
CA ASP A 92 -8.38 -23.02 -1.67
C ASP A 92 -8.70 -21.71 -0.95
N PRO A 93 -9.98 -21.37 -0.74
CA PRO A 93 -10.35 -20.24 0.11
C PRO A 93 -9.89 -20.50 1.56
N SER A 94 -9.74 -21.79 1.91
CA SER A 94 -9.21 -22.32 3.16
C SER A 94 -7.71 -22.59 3.16
N GLU A 95 -6.94 -22.25 2.10
CA GLU A 95 -5.53 -21.89 2.31
C GLU A 95 -5.55 -20.62 3.15
N LYS A 96 -5.70 -20.87 4.46
CA LYS A 96 -5.95 -19.93 5.54
C LYS A 96 -5.20 -18.66 5.23
N ILE A 97 -5.89 -17.53 5.06
CA ILE A 97 -5.22 -16.23 5.05
C ILE A 97 -4.51 -16.14 6.39
N MET A 98 -3.21 -16.44 6.35
CA MET A 98 -2.34 -16.58 7.50
C MET A 98 -1.39 -15.42 7.44
N ILE A 99 -1.62 -14.46 8.32
CA ILE A 99 -0.73 -13.32 8.44
C ILE A 99 0.24 -13.62 9.56
N ARG A 100 1.51 -13.78 9.20
CA ARG A 100 2.62 -13.84 10.13
C ARG A 100 3.08 -12.42 10.42
N LYS A 101 3.04 -12.03 11.68
CA LYS A 101 3.37 -10.66 12.07
C LYS A 101 4.12 -10.64 13.38
N ARG A 102 5.23 -9.91 13.42
CA ARG A 102 5.91 -9.62 14.68
C ARG A 102 5.24 -8.43 15.37
N LEU A 103 4.81 -8.60 16.62
CA LEU A 103 4.14 -7.56 17.39
C LEU A 103 5.13 -6.45 17.78
N SER A 104 4.91 -5.22 17.33
CA SER A 104 5.77 -4.09 17.73
C SER A 104 5.37 -3.51 19.09
N SER A 105 6.32 -2.83 19.75
CA SER A 105 6.05 -2.12 21.02
C SER A 105 4.99 -1.03 20.85
N ASN A 106 4.92 -0.41 19.67
CA ASN A 106 3.96 0.65 19.36
C ASN A 106 2.52 0.10 19.24
N GLU A 107 2.36 -1.02 18.53
CA GLU A 107 1.10 -1.75 18.37
C GLU A 107 0.58 -2.28 19.71
N HIS A 108 1.46 -2.89 20.50
CA HIS A 108 1.13 -3.35 21.85
C HIS A 108 0.68 -2.20 22.76
N LYS A 109 1.38 -1.05 22.73
CA LYS A 109 1.04 0.13 23.55
C LYS A 109 -0.33 0.72 23.19
N HIS A 110 -0.64 0.82 21.89
CA HIS A 110 -1.85 1.49 21.40
C HIS A 110 -2.99 0.52 21.03
N ARG A 111 -2.81 -0.79 21.28
CA ARG A 111 -3.86 -1.81 21.23
C ARG A 111 -4.48 -2.05 19.85
N PHE A 112 -3.66 -1.92 18.82
CA PHE A 112 -4.04 -2.22 17.45
C PHE A 112 -2.95 -3.04 16.75
N LEU A 113 -3.31 -3.72 15.68
CA LEU A 113 -2.37 -4.29 14.71
C LEU A 113 -2.37 -3.44 13.45
N LYS A 114 -1.19 -3.10 12.92
CA LYS A 114 -1.04 -2.30 11.70
C LYS A 114 -0.56 -3.19 10.55
N TRP A 115 -0.91 -2.84 9.32
CA TRP A 115 -0.36 -3.47 8.13
C TRP A 115 0.11 -2.43 7.10
N TYR A 116 0.83 -2.91 6.10
CA TYR A 116 1.35 -2.12 4.99
C TYR A 116 0.40 -2.13 3.80
N VAL A 117 0.51 -1.14 2.92
CA VAL A 117 -0.35 -0.99 1.72
C VAL A 117 -0.41 -2.26 0.87
N ARG A 118 0.73 -2.94 0.70
CA ARG A 118 0.83 -4.20 -0.07
C ARG A 118 0.03 -5.36 0.53
N GLU A 119 -0.41 -5.25 1.78
CA GLU A 119 -1.21 -6.24 2.49
C GLU A 119 -2.70 -5.90 2.42
N ASP A 120 -3.10 -4.76 1.86
CA ASP A 120 -4.51 -4.30 1.84
C ASP A 120 -5.43 -5.36 1.22
N ASP A 121 -5.01 -6.04 0.14
CA ASP A 121 -5.81 -7.09 -0.49
C ASP A 121 -5.95 -8.35 0.37
N LEU A 122 -4.93 -8.69 1.19
CA LEU A 122 -5.02 -9.79 2.15
C LEU A 122 -6.04 -9.48 3.24
N TYR A 123 -5.99 -8.28 3.80
CA TYR A 123 -6.94 -7.85 4.84
C TYR A 123 -8.36 -7.68 4.28
N ARG A 124 -8.54 -7.22 3.04
CA ARG A 124 -9.86 -7.18 2.39
C ARG A 124 -10.47 -8.57 2.24
N ARG A 125 -9.64 -9.57 1.91
CA ARG A 125 -10.09 -10.96 1.83
C ARG A 125 -10.42 -11.58 3.20
N MET A 126 -9.76 -11.13 4.28
CA MET A 126 -10.09 -11.56 5.65
C MET A 126 -11.36 -10.90 6.18
N PHE A 127 -11.69 -9.70 5.73
CA PHE A 127 -12.86 -8.96 6.18
C PHE A 127 -13.74 -8.56 4.98
N PRO A 128 -14.30 -9.56 4.25
CA PRO A 128 -15.22 -9.29 3.17
C PRO A 128 -16.54 -8.78 3.80
N ASP A 129 -16.83 -7.50 3.55
CA ASP A 129 -18.05 -6.81 3.99
C ASP A 129 -18.25 -6.61 5.50
N SER A 130 -19.17 -5.71 5.84
CA SER A 130 -19.36 -5.06 7.15
C SER A 130 -19.96 -5.98 8.23
N GLU A 131 -19.72 -7.27 8.16
CA GLU A 131 -20.32 -8.26 9.05
C GLU A 131 -19.62 -8.30 10.41
N PRO A 132 -20.38 -8.51 11.50
CA PRO A 132 -19.78 -8.67 12.81
C PRO A 132 -18.96 -9.96 12.86
N PHE A 133 -17.72 -9.85 13.32
CA PHE A 133 -16.82 -10.97 13.53
C PHE A 133 -16.32 -11.00 14.96
N THR A 134 -15.78 -12.15 15.38
CA THR A 134 -15.17 -12.32 16.70
C THR A 134 -13.66 -12.48 16.57
N ILE A 135 -12.92 -12.01 17.57
CA ILE A 135 -11.48 -12.25 17.69
C ILE A 135 -11.27 -13.26 18.81
N ASP A 136 -10.66 -14.40 18.50
CA ASP A 136 -10.26 -15.41 19.48
C ASP A 136 -8.77 -15.27 19.81
N LEU A 137 -8.49 -15.05 21.08
CA LEU A 137 -7.18 -14.84 21.66
C LEU A 137 -7.00 -15.77 22.85
N GLY A 138 -6.34 -16.91 22.64
CA GLY A 138 -6.06 -17.88 23.71
C GLY A 138 -7.32 -18.44 24.37
N GLY A 139 -8.40 -18.63 23.61
CA GLY A 139 -9.69 -19.13 24.10
C GLY A 139 -10.61 -18.04 24.66
N ARG A 140 -10.20 -16.76 24.60
CA ARG A 140 -11.08 -15.62 24.90
C ARG A 140 -11.61 -15.05 23.60
N GLN A 141 -12.92 -15.08 23.44
CA GLN A 141 -13.61 -14.43 22.33
C GLN A 141 -14.01 -13.01 22.72
N ILE A 142 -13.62 -12.05 21.88
CA ILE A 142 -14.07 -10.66 21.97
C ILE A 142 -14.73 -10.26 20.65
N GLN A 143 -15.62 -9.27 20.70
CA GLN A 143 -16.21 -8.73 19.48
C GLN A 143 -15.16 -7.93 18.70
N GLY A 144 -15.00 -8.27 17.42
CA GLY A 144 -14.13 -7.58 16.49
C GLY A 144 -14.72 -6.23 16.06
N GLN A 145 -13.84 -5.25 15.85
CA GLN A 145 -14.21 -4.00 15.21
C GLN A 145 -13.75 -4.02 13.76
N ALA A 146 -14.52 -3.39 12.88
CA ALA A 146 -14.19 -3.31 11.47
C ALA A 146 -12.76 -2.73 11.26
N PRO A 147 -11.94 -3.33 10.39
CA PRO A 147 -10.62 -2.81 10.07
C PRO A 147 -10.72 -1.41 9.43
N ASN A 148 -9.83 -0.49 9.83
CA ASN A 148 -9.71 0.82 9.20
C ASN A 148 -8.66 0.74 8.09
N PHE A 149 -9.10 0.61 6.83
CA PHE A 149 -8.21 0.52 5.68
C PHE A 149 -7.48 1.84 5.33
N GLU A 150 -8.05 3.01 5.68
CA GLU A 150 -7.36 4.30 5.47
C GLU A 150 -6.13 4.42 6.38
N LYS A 151 -6.29 4.04 7.65
CA LYS A 151 -5.23 4.04 8.67
C LYS A 151 -4.41 2.74 8.70
N ARG A 152 -4.87 1.72 7.97
CA ARG A 152 -4.34 0.35 7.91
C ARG A 152 -4.15 -0.27 9.29
N ASN A 153 -5.19 -0.20 10.11
CA ASN A 153 -5.15 -0.75 11.46
C ASN A 153 -6.42 -1.53 11.84
N LEU A 154 -6.22 -2.50 12.73
CA LEU A 154 -7.26 -3.35 13.30
C LEU A 154 -7.18 -3.21 14.82
N ILE A 155 -8.26 -2.74 15.44
CA ILE A 155 -8.32 -2.55 16.89
C ILE A 155 -8.53 -3.91 17.56
N ILE A 156 -7.61 -4.29 18.45
CA ILE A 156 -7.69 -5.52 19.25
C ILE A 156 -8.13 -5.22 20.68
N GLY A 157 -7.84 -4.00 21.17
CA GLY A 157 -8.17 -3.59 22.53
C GLY A 157 -7.27 -4.27 23.58
N GLU A 158 -7.79 -4.45 24.80
CA GLU A 158 -7.03 -5.00 25.93
C GLU A 158 -6.54 -6.44 25.70
N ALA A 159 -7.20 -7.19 24.82
CA ALA A 159 -6.86 -8.58 24.57
C ALA A 159 -5.47 -8.75 23.92
N ILE A 160 -4.90 -7.68 23.33
CA ILE A 160 -3.53 -7.69 22.81
C ILE A 160 -2.48 -7.94 23.91
N ARG A 161 -2.80 -7.62 25.17
CA ARG A 161 -1.91 -7.81 26.33
C ARG A 161 -1.66 -9.27 26.68
N PHE A 162 -2.35 -10.20 26.01
CA PHE A 162 -2.01 -11.62 26.07
C PHE A 162 -0.63 -11.92 25.45
N PHE A 163 -0.13 -11.02 24.59
CA PHE A 163 1.17 -11.11 23.94
C PHE A 163 2.18 -10.11 24.51
N ASN A 164 3.47 -10.38 24.28
CA ASN A 164 4.55 -9.46 24.58
C ASN A 164 5.04 -8.77 23.30
N PRO A 165 5.53 -7.51 23.38
CA PRO A 165 6.28 -6.91 22.29
C PRO A 165 7.42 -7.82 21.83
N GLY A 166 7.49 -8.06 20.51
CA GLY A 166 8.47 -8.94 19.89
C GLY A 166 7.99 -10.36 19.61
N ASP A 167 6.84 -10.78 20.13
CA ASP A 167 6.22 -12.08 19.82
C ASP A 167 5.90 -12.19 18.32
N ASN A 168 6.11 -13.37 17.75
CA ASN A 168 5.61 -13.70 16.41
C ASN A 168 4.16 -14.16 16.55
N LEU A 169 3.25 -13.41 15.94
CA LEU A 169 1.82 -13.67 15.91
C LEU A 169 1.46 -14.35 14.60
N LEU A 170 0.50 -15.26 14.70
CA LEU A 170 -0.15 -15.90 13.58
C LEU A 170 -1.63 -15.55 13.62
N LEU A 171 -2.08 -14.78 12.63
CA LEU A 171 -3.49 -14.42 12.45
C LEU A 171 -4.09 -15.41 11.46
N ARG A 172 -5.20 -16.05 11.81
CA ARG A 172 -5.93 -16.99 10.96
C ARG A 172 -7.39 -16.58 10.86
N TRP A 173 -7.88 -16.41 9.64
CA TRP A 173 -9.29 -16.18 9.39
C TRP A 173 -10.06 -17.50 9.28
N SER A 174 -11.17 -17.61 9.99
CA SER A 174 -12.07 -18.77 9.96
C SER A 174 -13.49 -18.30 9.60
N PRO A 175 -13.84 -18.29 8.30
CA PRO A 175 -15.16 -17.83 7.84
C PRO A 175 -16.28 -18.82 8.10
N GLU A 176 -15.96 -20.10 8.37
CA GLU A 176 -16.92 -21.22 8.45
C GLU A 176 -17.60 -21.38 9.82
N ALA A 177 -17.22 -20.59 10.82
CA ALA A 177 -17.86 -20.60 12.13
C ALA A 177 -19.22 -19.90 12.10
N GLU A 178 -20.15 -20.24 13.01
CA GLU A 178 -21.47 -19.56 13.13
C GLU A 178 -21.35 -18.02 13.15
N THR A 179 -20.24 -17.52 13.73
CA THR A 179 -19.77 -16.15 13.54
C THR A 179 -18.34 -16.18 12.99
N PRO A 180 -18.03 -15.45 11.90
CA PRO A 180 -16.68 -15.39 11.36
C PRO A 180 -15.67 -15.02 12.45
N THR A 181 -14.58 -15.79 12.54
CA THR A 181 -13.63 -15.65 13.66
C THR A 181 -12.21 -15.41 13.17
N LEU A 182 -11.59 -14.35 13.69
CA LEU A 182 -10.15 -14.10 13.60
C LEU A 182 -9.46 -14.75 14.80
N LEU A 183 -8.74 -15.84 14.56
CA LEU A 183 -7.87 -16.43 15.57
C LEU A 183 -6.51 -15.75 15.55
N ILE A 184 -6.05 -15.26 16.69
CA ILE A 184 -4.69 -14.73 16.86
C ILE A 184 -3.97 -15.59 17.89
N SER A 185 -2.92 -16.28 17.46
CA SER A 185 -2.09 -17.11 18.34
C SER A 185 -0.63 -16.68 18.25
N ARG A 186 0.17 -17.07 19.25
CA ARG A 186 1.62 -17.08 19.06
C ARG A 186 1.95 -18.11 18.00
N GLU A 187 2.85 -17.77 17.08
CA GLU A 187 3.43 -18.75 16.18
C GLU A 187 4.32 -19.67 17.03
N GLU A 188 3.83 -20.87 17.30
CA GLU A 188 4.63 -21.92 17.91
C GLU A 188 5.73 -22.32 16.93
N ILE A 189 6.93 -21.77 17.13
CA ILE A 189 8.14 -22.45 16.67
C ILE A 189 8.10 -23.80 17.37
N GLN A 190 8.02 -24.91 16.60
CA GLN A 190 7.90 -26.26 17.15
C GLN A 190 8.88 -26.43 18.32
N SER A 191 8.30 -26.43 19.52
CA SER A 191 9.01 -26.32 20.78
C SER A 191 9.75 -27.61 21.12
N SER A 192 9.48 -28.71 20.41
CA SER A 192 10.24 -29.97 20.51
C SER A 192 11.70 -29.78 20.11
N PHE A 193 11.98 -29.15 18.97
CA PHE A 193 13.37 -28.96 18.51
C PHE A 193 14.11 -27.87 19.31
N ALA A 194 13.40 -26.80 19.73
CA ALA A 194 14.01 -25.70 20.45
C ALA A 194 14.21 -25.99 21.96
N ASN A 195 13.27 -26.68 22.62
CA ASN A 195 13.39 -27.01 24.04
C ASN A 195 14.34 -28.19 24.29
N ASP A 196 14.39 -29.21 23.42
CA ASP A 196 15.39 -30.28 23.57
C ASP A 196 16.80 -29.75 23.34
N ALA A 197 17.01 -28.95 22.29
CA ALA A 197 18.29 -28.32 22.04
C ALA A 197 18.70 -27.41 23.21
N MET A 198 17.82 -26.52 23.69
CA MET A 198 18.13 -25.60 24.81
C MET A 198 18.28 -26.30 26.16
N THR A 199 17.55 -27.38 26.44
CA THR A 199 17.67 -28.15 27.68
C THR A 199 18.94 -29.01 27.68
N VAL A 200 19.30 -29.60 26.54
CA VAL A 200 20.58 -30.30 26.33
C VAL A 200 21.75 -29.31 26.44
N LEU A 201 21.65 -28.13 25.84
CA LEU A 201 22.69 -27.08 25.92
C LEU A 201 22.82 -26.54 27.34
N ARG A 202 21.71 -26.24 28.03
CA ARG A 202 21.72 -25.84 29.44
C ARG A 202 22.32 -26.94 30.32
N GLY A 203 21.96 -28.20 30.10
CA GLY A 203 22.52 -29.34 30.85
C GLY A 203 24.02 -29.58 30.59
N LEU A 204 24.51 -29.28 29.38
CA LEU A 204 25.94 -29.29 29.05
C LEU A 204 26.68 -28.09 29.68
N VAL A 205 26.10 -26.89 29.61
CA VAL A 205 26.67 -25.67 30.21
C VAL A 205 26.71 -25.77 31.73
N THR A 206 25.66 -26.28 32.38
CA THR A 206 25.66 -26.54 33.82
C THR A 206 26.71 -27.58 34.21
N ARG A 207 26.94 -28.63 33.40
CA ARG A 207 28.02 -29.60 33.63
C ARG A 207 29.43 -29.00 33.44
N LEU A 208 29.62 -28.17 32.41
CA LEU A 208 30.84 -27.41 32.15
C LEU A 208 31.21 -26.45 33.29
N ILE A 209 30.21 -25.79 33.87
CA ILE A 209 30.42 -24.83 34.97
C ILE A 209 30.65 -25.54 36.31
N SER A 210 30.09 -26.74 36.49
CA SER A 210 30.10 -27.46 37.77
C SER A 210 31.25 -28.45 37.97
N ARG A 211 32.05 -28.77 36.93
CA ARG A 211 33.17 -29.71 37.04
C ARG A 211 34.42 -29.25 36.29
N PRO A 212 35.63 -29.54 36.81
CA PRO A 212 36.87 -29.26 36.10
C PRO A 212 37.01 -30.13 34.84
N LEU A 213 37.54 -29.55 33.75
CA LEU A 213 37.68 -30.17 32.41
C LEU A 213 38.37 -31.55 32.41
N LYS A 214 39.16 -31.87 33.43
CA LYS A 214 39.87 -33.15 33.58
C LYS A 214 38.95 -34.34 33.89
N GLU A 215 37.71 -34.08 34.30
CA GLU A 215 36.72 -35.11 34.66
C GLU A 215 35.79 -35.49 33.49
N PHE A 216 35.94 -34.85 32.33
CA PHE A 216 35.15 -35.14 31.13
C PHE A 216 35.77 -36.31 30.37
N ASN A 217 34.93 -37.19 29.84
CA ASN A 217 35.42 -38.26 28.97
C ASN A 217 35.78 -37.69 27.57
N GLU A 218 36.59 -38.44 26.82
CA GLU A 218 37.10 -37.99 25.52
C GLU A 218 35.99 -37.69 24.50
N GLY A 219 34.88 -38.43 24.57
CA GLY A 219 33.71 -38.22 23.72
C GLY A 219 32.96 -36.93 24.04
N GLU A 220 32.83 -36.59 25.32
CA GLU A 220 32.23 -35.33 25.79
C GLU A 220 33.09 -34.13 25.40
N VAL A 221 34.42 -34.23 25.52
CA VAL A 221 35.36 -33.18 25.07
C VAL A 221 35.27 -32.97 23.56
N LYS A 222 35.19 -34.05 22.77
CA LYS A 222 35.00 -33.96 21.31
C LYS A 222 33.65 -33.31 20.94
N GLY A 223 32.57 -33.67 21.64
CA GLY A 223 31.26 -33.05 21.43
C GLY A 223 31.26 -31.55 21.76
N LEU A 224 31.94 -31.14 22.83
CA LEU A 224 32.11 -29.73 23.20
C LEU A 224 32.89 -28.94 22.14
N ILE A 225 33.95 -29.52 21.58
CA ILE A 225 34.72 -28.89 20.51
C ILE A 225 33.85 -28.65 19.28
N VAL A 226 33.04 -29.63 18.87
CA VAL A 226 32.13 -29.49 17.72
C VAL A 226 31.10 -28.37 17.95
N LEU A 227 30.50 -28.31 19.14
CA LEU A 227 29.53 -27.26 19.48
C LEU A 227 30.16 -25.86 19.51
N LEU A 228 31.41 -25.74 19.98
CA LEU A 228 32.14 -24.48 19.96
C LEU A 228 32.47 -24.03 18.53
N ASP A 229 32.81 -24.97 17.65
CA ASP A 229 33.10 -24.69 16.24
C ASP A 229 31.82 -24.26 15.49
N GLU A 230 30.70 -24.94 15.74
CA GLU A 230 29.40 -24.56 15.19
C GLU A 230 28.94 -23.18 15.70
N ASN A 231 29.13 -22.89 16.99
CA ASN A 231 28.83 -21.58 17.56
C ASN A 231 29.68 -20.47 16.93
N LYS A 232 30.97 -20.73 16.72
CA LYS A 232 31.88 -19.82 16.02
C LYS A 232 31.39 -19.55 14.58
N ASN A 233 31.03 -20.59 13.84
CA ASN A 233 30.51 -20.46 12.47
C ASN A 233 29.21 -19.65 12.41
N LEU A 234 28.30 -19.84 13.38
CA LEU A 234 27.07 -19.05 13.50
C LEU A 234 27.38 -17.57 13.80
N TRP A 235 28.33 -17.29 14.69
CA TRP A 235 28.79 -15.94 14.99
C TRP A 235 29.38 -15.24 13.78
N GLU A 236 30.23 -15.93 13.01
CA GLU A 236 30.81 -15.39 11.77
C GLU A 236 29.73 -15.09 10.73
N ARG A 237 28.71 -15.94 10.61
CA ARG A 237 27.58 -15.71 9.70
C ARG A 237 26.73 -14.53 10.15
N LEU A 238 26.46 -14.41 11.45
CA LEU A 238 25.75 -13.28 12.03
C LEU A 238 26.51 -11.96 11.79
N SER A 239 27.83 -11.97 11.98
CA SER A 239 28.69 -10.82 11.70
C SER A 239 28.58 -10.38 10.25
N ARG A 240 28.69 -11.33 9.29
CA ARG A 240 28.54 -11.02 7.86
C ARG A 240 27.19 -10.41 7.52
N VAL A 241 26.10 -10.96 8.07
CA VAL A 241 24.74 -10.43 7.85
C VAL A 241 24.60 -9.03 8.44
N ASN A 242 25.20 -8.76 9.60
CA ASN A 242 25.21 -7.42 10.19
C ASN A 242 25.98 -6.42 9.32
N ASP A 243 27.15 -6.80 8.80
CA ASP A 243 27.93 -5.96 7.88
C ASP A 243 27.17 -5.66 6.58
N GLU A 244 26.46 -6.67 6.03
CA GLU A 244 25.59 -6.47 4.86
C GLU A 244 24.41 -5.55 5.17
N ASN A 245 23.80 -5.69 6.35
CA ASN A 245 22.72 -4.81 6.79
C ASN A 245 23.20 -3.36 6.95
N GLU A 246 24.38 -3.11 7.52
CA GLU A 246 24.93 -1.75 7.62
C GLU A 246 25.21 -1.17 6.22
N LYS A 247 25.79 -1.95 5.31
CA LYS A 247 25.96 -1.52 3.90
C LYS A 247 24.64 -1.21 3.22
N LEU A 248 23.59 -2.00 3.48
CA LEU A 248 22.25 -1.74 2.94
C LEU A 248 21.64 -0.46 3.52
N LYS A 249 21.82 -0.20 4.82
CA LYS A 249 21.39 1.06 5.44
C LYS A 249 22.10 2.26 4.85
N GLU A 250 23.41 2.18 4.64
CA GLU A 250 24.19 3.24 3.97
C GLU A 250 23.69 3.49 2.53
N ARG A 251 23.41 2.42 1.77
CA ARG A 251 22.83 2.53 0.43
C ARG A 251 21.44 3.17 0.44
N ILE A 252 20.59 2.79 1.40
CA ILE A 252 19.27 3.40 1.59
C ILE A 252 19.44 4.89 1.92
N SER A 253 20.31 5.25 2.87
CA SER A 253 20.57 6.65 3.20
C SER A 253 21.12 7.45 2.01
N THR A 254 21.97 6.84 1.18
CA THR A 254 22.46 7.48 -0.05
C THR A 254 21.32 7.69 -1.04
N LEU A 255 20.44 6.70 -1.23
CA LEU A 255 19.26 6.83 -2.09
C LEU A 255 18.28 7.87 -1.57
N GLU A 256 18.05 7.92 -0.25
CA GLU A 256 17.23 8.94 0.39
C GLU A 256 17.81 10.34 0.18
N ASN A 257 19.13 10.52 0.33
CA ASN A 257 19.79 11.79 0.06
C ASN A 257 19.70 12.18 -1.44
N VAL A 258 19.85 11.22 -2.35
CA VAL A 258 19.67 11.45 -3.79
C VAL A 258 18.22 11.82 -4.10
N PHE A 259 17.25 11.12 -3.50
CA PHE A 259 15.83 11.41 -3.67
C PHE A 259 15.47 12.78 -3.07
N GLU A 260 16.06 13.14 -1.93
CA GLU A 260 15.91 14.45 -1.32
C GLU A 260 16.48 15.54 -2.24
N GLN A 261 17.65 15.31 -2.84
CA GLN A 261 18.22 16.20 -3.86
C GLN A 261 17.34 16.32 -5.12
N PHE A 262 16.72 15.22 -5.57
CA PHE A 262 15.74 15.26 -6.66
C PHE A 262 14.44 15.98 -6.26
N SER A 263 13.99 15.85 -5.01
CA SER A 263 12.80 16.53 -4.49
C SER A 263 13.02 18.02 -4.16
N ARG A 264 14.30 18.44 -4.01
CA ARG A 264 14.70 19.86 -3.88
C ARG A 264 14.83 20.55 -5.24
N ASN A 265 14.98 19.78 -6.33
CA ASN A 265 14.92 20.28 -7.69
C ASN A 265 13.46 20.28 -8.16
N SER A 266 12.85 21.46 -8.21
CA SER A 266 11.52 21.69 -8.79
C SER A 266 11.36 20.90 -10.10
N PHE A 267 10.31 20.08 -10.20
CA PHE A 267 9.94 19.36 -11.44
C PHE A 267 9.86 20.31 -12.65
N PHE A 268 9.51 21.57 -12.41
CA PHE A 268 9.46 22.62 -13.41
C PHE A 268 10.84 23.29 -13.54
N GLY A 269 11.39 23.26 -14.76
CA GLY A 269 12.67 23.88 -15.09
C GLY A 269 12.61 25.40 -15.16
N CYS A 270 11.42 25.98 -15.38
CA CYS A 270 11.22 27.43 -15.42
C CYS A 270 9.81 27.85 -14.99
N LYS A 271 9.61 29.16 -14.77
CA LYS A 271 8.33 29.76 -14.38
C LYS A 271 7.23 29.50 -15.43
N HIS A 272 7.57 29.55 -16.71
CA HIS A 272 6.61 29.36 -17.80
C HIS A 272 5.98 27.95 -17.78
N ASP A 273 6.81 26.91 -17.66
CA ASP A 273 6.32 25.52 -17.58
C ASP A 273 5.40 25.31 -16.37
N PHE A 274 5.73 25.99 -15.26
CA PHE A 274 4.93 25.93 -14.04
C PHE A 274 3.55 26.58 -14.23
N GLU A 275 3.51 27.80 -14.77
CA GLU A 275 2.26 28.52 -15.05
C GLU A 275 1.37 27.76 -16.04
N GLU A 276 1.95 27.21 -17.11
CA GLU A 276 1.22 26.44 -18.11
C GLU A 276 0.63 25.14 -17.51
N TRP A 277 1.42 24.44 -16.67
CA TRP A 277 0.94 23.26 -15.97
C TRP A 277 -0.20 23.58 -15.02
N VAL A 278 -0.06 24.62 -14.20
CA VAL A 278 -1.09 25.06 -13.26
C VAL A 278 -2.38 25.41 -14.00
N ALA A 279 -2.29 26.19 -15.08
CA ALA A 279 -3.44 26.64 -15.83
C ALA A 279 -4.12 25.52 -16.65
N SER A 280 -3.42 24.43 -16.96
CA SER A 280 -3.98 23.23 -17.61
C SER A 280 -4.56 22.22 -16.61
N HIS A 281 -4.14 22.27 -15.35
CA HIS A 281 -4.51 21.31 -14.31
C HIS A 281 -5.28 21.95 -13.13
N VAL A 282 -5.98 23.06 -13.35
CA VAL A 282 -6.77 23.76 -12.31
C VAL A 282 -7.74 22.82 -11.57
N ASN A 283 -8.31 21.84 -12.28
CA ASN A 283 -9.20 20.82 -11.71
C ASN A 283 -8.53 19.91 -10.67
N MET A 284 -7.20 19.79 -10.69
CA MET A 284 -6.42 19.02 -9.71
C MET A 284 -6.18 19.80 -8.43
N LEU A 285 -6.18 21.14 -8.49
CA LEU A 285 -5.99 22.01 -7.32
C LEU A 285 -7.22 22.01 -6.41
N GLU A 286 -8.41 22.08 -6.99
CA GLU A 286 -9.66 21.96 -6.25
C GLU A 286 -10.76 21.38 -7.15
N LYS A 287 -11.47 20.38 -6.63
CA LYS A 287 -12.44 19.60 -7.41
C LYS A 287 -13.59 20.46 -7.88
N GLY A 288 -13.74 20.57 -9.20
CA GLY A 288 -14.87 21.24 -9.82
C GLY A 288 -14.72 22.74 -10.00
N ILE A 289 -13.50 23.25 -9.88
CA ILE A 289 -13.18 24.61 -10.31
C ILE A 289 -13.13 24.68 -11.83
N ARG A 290 -13.72 25.72 -12.40
CA ARG A 290 -13.63 26.06 -13.82
C ARG A 290 -12.80 27.32 -14.00
N LEU A 291 -11.81 27.27 -14.88
CA LEU A 291 -11.06 28.45 -15.30
C LEU A 291 -11.96 29.36 -16.16
N LEU A 292 -12.05 30.64 -15.80
CA LEU A 292 -12.78 31.66 -16.55
C LEU A 292 -11.84 32.49 -17.43
N ASN A 293 -10.74 32.96 -16.86
CA ASN A 293 -9.76 33.79 -17.56
C ASN A 293 -8.34 33.54 -17.08
N ARG A 294 -7.38 33.71 -17.99
CA ARG A 294 -5.94 33.75 -17.69
C ARG A 294 -5.45 35.19 -17.84
N GLU A 295 -4.52 35.61 -17.00
CA GLU A 295 -3.91 36.94 -17.04
C GLU A 295 -4.95 38.07 -17.05
N TYR A 296 -5.91 37.98 -16.14
CA TYR A 296 -7.02 38.90 -16.08
C TYR A 296 -6.57 40.28 -15.61
N SER A 297 -6.54 41.25 -16.52
CA SER A 297 -6.20 42.64 -16.23
C SER A 297 -7.45 43.52 -16.08
N ILE A 298 -7.52 44.28 -14.99
CA ILE A 298 -8.46 45.41 -14.85
C ILE A 298 -7.67 46.70 -14.74
N THR A 299 -7.98 47.64 -15.62
CA THR A 299 -7.64 49.07 -15.49
C THR A 299 -8.67 49.74 -14.57
N LEU A 300 -8.25 50.14 -13.37
CA LEU A 300 -9.07 51.01 -12.52
C LEU A 300 -8.95 52.48 -12.94
N PRO A 301 -9.95 53.32 -12.62
CA PRO A 301 -9.82 54.76 -12.73
C PRO A 301 -8.77 55.24 -11.69
N GLY A 302 -7.51 55.38 -12.12
CA GLY A 302 -6.39 55.76 -11.25
C GLY A 302 -4.99 55.26 -11.66
N ASP A 303 -4.80 54.78 -12.90
CA ASP A 303 -3.50 54.37 -13.47
C ASP A 303 -2.79 53.18 -12.81
N HIS A 304 -3.50 52.39 -11.99
CA HIS A 304 -2.98 51.12 -11.48
C HIS A 304 -3.69 49.95 -12.16
N ASP A 305 -2.95 49.26 -13.03
CA ASP A 305 -3.35 48.00 -13.64
C ASP A 305 -3.11 46.87 -12.66
N PHE A 306 -4.18 46.23 -12.22
CA PHE A 306 -4.10 45.00 -11.43
C PHE A 306 -4.30 43.81 -12.35
N ARG A 307 -3.38 42.85 -12.28
CA ARG A 307 -3.41 41.61 -13.03
C ARG A 307 -3.58 40.46 -12.06
N ILE A 308 -4.58 39.61 -12.33
CA ILE A 308 -4.81 38.35 -11.63
C ILE A 308 -4.36 37.22 -12.56
N ASP A 309 -3.51 36.31 -12.09
CA ASP A 309 -2.97 35.25 -12.95
C ASP A 309 -4.06 34.30 -13.45
N LEU A 310 -4.89 33.81 -12.55
CA LEU A 310 -6.00 32.92 -12.87
C LEU A 310 -7.28 33.36 -12.18
N LEU A 311 -8.32 33.55 -12.97
CA LEU A 311 -9.66 33.81 -12.48
C LEU A 311 -10.54 32.61 -12.75
N CYS A 312 -11.05 32.02 -11.69
CA CYS A 312 -11.81 30.78 -11.73
C CYS A 312 -13.17 30.93 -11.05
N GLN A 313 -14.02 29.92 -11.23
CA GLN A 313 -15.31 29.80 -10.55
C GLN A 313 -15.49 28.38 -10.02
N ASP A 314 -15.90 28.25 -8.77
CA ASP A 314 -16.21 26.96 -8.17
C ASP A 314 -17.62 26.45 -8.56
N ARG A 315 -17.94 25.21 -8.18
CA ARG A 315 -19.25 24.59 -8.45
C ARG A 315 -20.44 25.35 -7.83
N ARG A 316 -20.20 26.17 -6.80
CA ARG A 316 -21.23 26.97 -6.12
C ARG A 316 -21.41 28.34 -6.76
N GLY A 317 -20.62 28.65 -7.78
CA GLY A 317 -20.65 29.94 -8.47
C GLY A 317 -19.81 31.03 -7.81
N THR A 318 -19.05 30.70 -6.75
CA THR A 318 -18.12 31.65 -6.10
C THR A 318 -16.92 31.88 -7.00
N LEU A 319 -16.48 33.13 -7.12
CA LEU A 319 -15.24 33.43 -7.84
C LEU A 319 -14.03 33.04 -7.00
N LEU A 320 -12.96 32.64 -7.68
CA LEU A 320 -11.66 32.37 -7.09
C LEU A 320 -10.61 33.13 -7.88
N ALA A 321 -9.91 34.06 -7.24
CA ALA A 321 -8.68 34.64 -7.77
C ALA A 321 -7.51 33.80 -7.29
N ALA A 322 -6.64 33.39 -8.21
CA ALA A 322 -5.46 32.60 -7.90
C ALA A 322 -4.19 33.23 -8.50
N GLU A 323 -3.17 33.37 -7.66
CA GLU A 323 -1.85 33.91 -8.01
C GLU A 323 -0.81 32.79 -8.06
N ILE A 324 0.03 32.77 -9.10
CA ILE A 324 1.01 31.71 -9.35
C ILE A 324 2.41 32.20 -9.00
N LEU A 325 3.02 31.55 -8.00
CA LEU A 325 4.33 31.93 -7.49
C LEU A 325 5.39 30.85 -7.76
N PHE A 326 6.30 31.13 -8.68
CA PHE A 326 7.46 30.26 -8.97
C PHE A 326 8.69 30.72 -8.18
N ASN A 327 9.18 29.87 -7.27
CA ASN A 327 10.25 30.16 -6.31
C ASN A 327 10.01 31.48 -5.52
N PRO A 328 8.85 31.63 -4.85
CA PRO A 328 8.44 32.90 -4.23
C PRO A 328 9.48 33.48 -3.29
N ASN A 329 9.74 34.78 -3.40
CA ASN A 329 10.38 35.57 -2.35
C ASN A 329 9.30 36.27 -1.49
N ALA A 330 9.73 37.03 -0.46
CA ALA A 330 8.79 37.71 0.43
C ALA A 330 8.04 38.87 -0.23
N GLU A 331 8.64 39.53 -1.22
CA GLU A 331 8.03 40.64 -1.95
C GLU A 331 6.93 40.13 -2.89
N ASP A 332 7.21 39.05 -3.65
CA ASP A 332 6.24 38.41 -4.55
C ASP A 332 4.96 38.00 -3.80
N LEU A 333 5.13 37.48 -2.59
CA LEU A 333 4.02 37.07 -1.72
C LEU A 333 3.19 38.29 -1.27
N LEU A 334 3.84 39.39 -0.87
CA LEU A 334 3.14 40.61 -0.48
C LEU A 334 2.38 41.24 -1.64
N GLU A 335 2.94 41.21 -2.85
CA GLU A 335 2.26 41.67 -4.06
C GLU A 335 1.05 40.80 -4.39
N ALA A 336 1.21 39.47 -4.40
CA ALA A 336 0.10 38.54 -4.62
C ALA A 336 -1.03 38.74 -3.59
N LEU A 337 -0.70 38.92 -2.31
CA LEU A 337 -1.69 39.18 -1.27
C LEU A 337 -2.43 40.50 -1.49
N LYS A 338 -1.75 41.56 -1.91
CA LYS A 338 -2.39 42.85 -2.26
C LYS A 338 -3.35 42.68 -3.44
N VAL A 339 -2.98 41.92 -4.47
CA VAL A 339 -3.83 41.63 -5.62
C VAL A 339 -5.09 40.86 -5.18
N LEU A 340 -4.94 39.84 -4.34
CA LEU A 340 -6.06 39.05 -3.84
C LEU A 340 -6.98 39.86 -2.91
N GLU A 341 -6.41 40.70 -2.05
CA GLU A 341 -7.15 41.60 -1.18
C GLU A 341 -7.93 42.64 -2.01
N TRP A 342 -7.29 43.19 -3.04
CA TRP A 342 -7.94 44.10 -3.98
C TRP A 342 -9.13 43.43 -4.68
N ALA A 343 -8.96 42.19 -5.15
CA ALA A 343 -10.03 41.44 -5.82
C ALA A 343 -11.23 41.22 -4.88
N LYS A 344 -10.96 40.92 -3.59
CA LYS A 344 -11.97 40.83 -2.53
C LYS A 344 -12.76 42.14 -2.34
N HIS A 345 -12.08 43.29 -2.33
CA HIS A 345 -12.72 44.60 -2.15
C HIS A 345 -13.48 45.09 -3.40
N ASN A 346 -13.14 44.59 -4.59
CA ASN A 346 -13.68 45.07 -5.88
C ASN A 346 -14.53 44.01 -6.60
N LEU A 347 -15.18 43.12 -5.83
CA LEU A 347 -16.00 42.00 -6.34
C LEU A 347 -17.00 42.43 -7.42
N ASP A 348 -17.72 43.54 -7.21
CA ASP A 348 -18.75 44.01 -8.14
C ASP A 348 -18.16 44.40 -9.50
N SER A 349 -16.98 45.05 -9.49
CA SER A 349 -16.27 45.45 -10.70
C SER A 349 -15.81 44.21 -11.49
N VAL A 350 -15.22 43.24 -10.78
CA VAL A 350 -14.75 41.97 -11.36
C VAL A 350 -15.93 41.16 -11.92
N ALA A 351 -17.03 41.05 -11.18
CA ALA A 351 -18.21 40.29 -11.61
C ALA A 351 -18.94 40.93 -12.80
N ALA A 352 -19.02 42.27 -12.83
CA ALA A 352 -19.66 43.01 -13.91
C ALA A 352 -18.92 42.81 -15.25
N ASP A 353 -17.58 42.87 -15.23
CA ASP A 353 -16.74 42.77 -16.41
C ASP A 353 -16.77 41.36 -17.05
N ILE A 354 -16.63 40.30 -16.24
CA ILE A 354 -16.62 38.91 -16.75
C ILE A 354 -17.95 38.52 -17.41
N SER A 355 -19.06 39.06 -16.91
CA SER A 355 -20.40 38.55 -17.23
C SER A 355 -21.27 39.52 -18.01
N GLN A 356 -20.74 40.70 -18.37
CA GLN A 356 -21.53 41.82 -18.88
C GLN A 356 -22.74 42.12 -17.96
N GLY A 357 -22.56 41.94 -16.65
CA GLY A 357 -23.59 42.13 -15.63
C GLY A 357 -24.58 40.97 -15.42
N LYS A 358 -24.34 39.77 -15.98
CA LYS A 358 -25.24 38.61 -15.82
C LYS A 358 -24.93 37.71 -14.62
N LEU A 359 -23.69 37.71 -14.12
CA LEU A 359 -23.30 36.98 -12.91
C LEU A 359 -23.41 37.90 -11.71
N LYS A 360 -24.17 37.47 -10.70
CA LYS A 360 -24.03 37.96 -9.33
C LYS A 360 -23.08 37.01 -8.61
N ALA A 361 -21.82 37.41 -8.48
CA ALA A 361 -20.88 36.70 -7.61
C ALA A 361 -21.13 37.18 -6.17
N ASN A 362 -21.44 36.27 -5.25
CA ASN A 362 -21.72 36.63 -3.86
C ASN A 362 -20.43 36.79 -3.02
N ALA A 363 -19.32 36.23 -3.48
CA ALA A 363 -18.01 36.32 -2.85
C ALA A 363 -16.91 35.98 -3.86
N ILE A 364 -15.68 36.36 -3.52
CA ILE A 364 -14.45 35.91 -4.18
C ILE A 364 -13.47 35.39 -3.13
N ARG A 365 -12.93 34.19 -3.37
CA ARG A 365 -11.87 33.58 -2.55
C ARG A 365 -10.50 33.87 -3.17
N GLY A 366 -9.46 33.87 -2.33
CA GLY A 366 -8.07 33.96 -2.78
C GLY A 366 -7.36 32.61 -2.66
N MET A 367 -6.51 32.30 -3.63
CA MET A 367 -5.63 31.13 -3.61
C MET A 367 -4.22 31.53 -4.08
N ILE A 368 -3.20 30.98 -3.43
CA ILE A 368 -1.81 31.09 -3.86
C ILE A 368 -1.35 29.70 -4.27
N ILE A 369 -0.75 29.60 -5.45
CA ILE A 369 -0.25 28.34 -6.00
C ILE A 369 1.26 28.47 -6.15
N ALA A 370 2.01 27.74 -5.33
CA ALA A 370 3.47 27.83 -5.27
C ALA A 370 4.16 26.52 -5.65
N ASN A 371 5.32 26.58 -6.30
CA ASN A 371 6.10 25.37 -6.60
C ASN A 371 6.99 24.91 -5.43
N LYS A 372 7.08 25.71 -4.35
CA LYS A 372 7.87 25.42 -3.16
C LYS A 372 7.12 25.79 -1.89
N GLU A 373 7.26 24.94 -0.89
CA GLU A 373 6.81 25.22 0.46
C GLU A 373 7.86 26.07 1.19
N ARG A 374 7.41 27.16 1.84
CA ARG A 374 8.22 27.95 2.77
C ARG A 374 7.40 28.26 4.02
N PRO A 375 7.97 28.20 5.23
CA PRO A 375 7.25 28.50 6.46
C PRO A 375 6.57 29.87 6.45
N GLU A 376 7.24 30.89 5.90
CA GLU A 376 6.69 32.26 5.84
C GLU A 376 5.46 32.34 4.92
N LEU A 377 5.47 31.57 3.83
CA LEU A 377 4.37 31.50 2.87
C LEU A 377 3.13 30.87 3.50
N VAL A 378 3.33 29.79 4.26
CA VAL A 378 2.26 29.11 5.02
C VAL A 378 1.65 30.04 6.06
N GLU A 379 2.49 30.73 6.85
CA GLU A 379 2.04 31.64 7.91
C GLU A 379 1.23 32.83 7.37
N GLN A 380 1.72 33.47 6.30
CA GLN A 380 1.05 34.63 5.70
C GLN A 380 -0.28 34.25 5.02
N CYS A 381 -0.34 33.11 4.34
CA CYS A 381 -1.59 32.62 3.73
C CYS A 381 -2.67 32.37 4.80
N LEU A 382 -2.28 31.76 5.93
CA LEU A 382 -3.17 31.54 7.07
C LEU A 382 -3.68 32.85 7.67
N GLN A 383 -2.79 33.81 7.94
CA GLN A 383 -3.17 35.11 8.53
C GLN A 383 -4.17 35.88 7.65
N ASN A 384 -4.04 35.77 6.32
CA ASN A 384 -4.88 36.49 5.36
C ASN A 384 -6.10 35.69 4.87
N SER A 385 -6.33 34.49 5.41
CA SER A 385 -7.40 33.57 4.98
C SER A 385 -7.37 33.36 3.46
N VAL A 386 -6.19 32.99 2.95
CA VAL A 386 -5.92 32.67 1.54
C VAL A 386 -5.50 31.21 1.47
N LYS A 387 -6.12 30.44 0.57
CA LYS A 387 -5.79 29.02 0.40
C LYS A 387 -4.40 28.88 -0.23
N LEU A 388 -3.57 27.99 0.31
CA LEU A 388 -2.24 27.71 -0.22
C LEU A 388 -2.20 26.31 -0.84
N CYS A 389 -1.83 26.23 -2.12
CA CYS A 389 -1.58 24.99 -2.83
C CYS A 389 -0.11 24.90 -3.25
N VAL A 390 0.59 23.85 -2.80
CA VAL A 390 2.00 23.63 -3.16
C VAL A 390 2.10 22.50 -4.19
N VAL A 391 2.87 22.72 -5.25
CA VAL A 391 3.04 21.77 -6.35
C VAL A 391 4.53 21.52 -6.57
N ASN A 392 5.07 20.43 -6.00
CA ASN A 392 6.52 20.17 -6.03
C ASN A 392 6.91 19.02 -7.01
N SER A 393 5.96 18.20 -7.49
CA SER A 393 6.26 16.99 -8.27
C SER A 393 5.12 16.53 -9.20
N GLY A 394 4.31 17.46 -9.73
CA GLY A 394 3.10 17.12 -10.50
C GLY A 394 1.95 16.57 -9.64
N CYS A 395 2.17 16.43 -8.33
CA CYS A 395 1.16 16.19 -7.32
C CYS A 395 0.90 17.48 -6.53
N VAL A 396 -0.38 17.76 -6.27
CA VAL A 396 -0.81 18.84 -5.38
C VAL A 396 -0.62 18.36 -3.95
N ILE A 397 0.24 19.06 -3.21
CA ILE A 397 0.33 18.95 -1.75
C ILE A 397 -0.60 20.06 -1.24
N ASP A 398 -1.84 19.69 -0.95
CA ASP A 398 -2.80 20.61 -0.35
C ASP A 398 -2.36 20.83 1.10
N VAL A 399 -1.97 22.07 1.43
CA VAL A 399 -1.35 22.33 2.73
C VAL A 399 -2.43 22.70 3.74
N LEU A 400 -3.39 23.59 3.42
CA LEU A 400 -4.40 24.11 4.38
C LEU A 400 -5.68 24.67 3.71
N GLU A 401 -6.85 24.49 4.34
CA GLU A 401 -8.14 25.15 4.03
C GLU A 401 -8.45 26.32 4.97
#